data_AF-A0A2T7DV58-F1
#
_entry.id   AF-A0A2T7DV58-F1
#
_cell.length_a   1.000
_cell.length_b   1.000
_cell.length_c   1.000
_cell.angle_alpha   90.00
_cell.angle_beta   90.00
_cell.angle_gamma   90.00
#
_symmetry.space_group_name_H-M   'P 1'
#
loop_
_entity.id
_entity.type
_entity.pdbx_description
1 polymer ?
#
loop_
_entity_poly.entity_id
_entity_poly.type
_entity_poly.pdbx_seq_one_letter_code
_entity_poly.pdbx_strand_id
1 'polypeptide(L)'
;MEVDSSGDDMGDKSRSERSIQRQDLPIAEYIYGAMSKQELLEAQEQEQHLAYQDKLMERTKDRKNALESYVYDTRNKLSERYRSFATDSEREEISVNLQQTEEWLYEEGDDETEAVYCSKLEELKKLVDPTENRCKDDEVKAEATRELLKCIVDHRMAAKSLSTS
;
A
#
# COMPACT_ATOMS: atom_id res chain seq x y z
N MET A 1 75.38 23.53 72.12
CA MET A 1 74.45 24.22 73.03
C MET A 1 74.48 25.68 72.61
N GLU A 2 73.57 26.07 71.71
CA GLU A 2 72.26 26.70 72.04
C GLU A 2 72.49 28.20 72.30
N VAL A 3 71.85 29.20 71.67
CA VAL A 3 70.58 29.33 70.91
C VAL A 3 70.69 30.64 70.10
N ASP A 4 70.03 30.76 68.93
CA ASP A 4 69.17 31.92 68.58
C ASP A 4 68.48 31.63 67.25
N SER A 5 67.26 31.09 67.27
CA SER A 5 65.99 31.85 67.31
C SER A 5 65.80 32.72 66.05
N SER A 6 65.22 32.12 65.01
CA SER A 6 64.74 32.79 63.81
C SER A 6 63.22 32.72 63.78
N GLY A 7 62.58 33.87 63.94
CA GLY A 7 61.17 34.20 63.72
C GLY A 7 61.09 35.73 63.77
N ASP A 8 60.42 36.46 62.90
CA ASP A 8 59.22 36.19 62.14
C ASP A 8 59.28 36.92 60.78
N ASP A 9 58.93 36.25 59.67
CA ASP A 9 58.53 36.91 58.43
C ASP A 9 57.02 36.68 58.22
N MET A 10 56.27 37.76 58.41
CA MET A 10 54.83 37.84 58.21
C MET A 10 54.52 37.94 56.72
N GLY A 11 53.76 36.99 56.20
CA GLY A 11 52.98 37.22 54.98
C GLY A 11 52.76 36.00 54.11
N ASP A 12 51.92 35.05 54.55
CA ASP A 12 51.46 33.97 53.66
C ASP A 12 50.03 34.19 53.16
N LYS A 13 50.00 34.72 51.94
CA LYS A 13 49.14 34.36 50.80
C LYS A 13 47.61 34.46 50.94
N SER A 14 47.06 35.35 50.10
CA SER A 14 45.70 35.27 49.61
C SER A 14 45.37 33.86 49.14
N ARG A 15 44.38 33.26 49.80
CA ARG A 15 43.81 31.96 49.45
C ARG A 15 43.16 32.10 48.07
N SER A 16 43.79 31.61 47.01
CA SER A 16 43.14 31.57 45.71
C SER A 16 41.98 30.57 45.75
N GLU A 17 40.80 31.01 45.33
CA GLU A 17 39.64 30.13 45.18
C GLU A 17 39.98 29.06 44.14
N ARG A 18 39.94 27.79 44.54
CA ARG A 18 40.19 26.65 43.67
C ARG A 18 39.17 26.66 42.54
N SER A 19 39.63 26.85 41.29
CA SER A 19 38.78 26.75 40.12
C SER A 19 38.33 25.30 39.94
N ILE A 20 37.02 25.07 40.03
CA ILE A 20 36.43 23.74 39.80
C ILE A 20 36.22 23.60 38.29
N GLN A 21 37.07 22.81 37.64
CA GLN A 21 36.83 22.38 36.26
C GLN A 21 36.05 21.07 36.26
N ARG A 22 34.87 21.09 35.62
CA ARG A 22 34.12 19.88 35.32
C ARG A 22 34.65 19.31 34.01
N GLN A 23 35.13 18.06 34.06
CA GLN A 23 35.51 17.30 32.89
C GLN A 23 34.47 16.22 32.65
N ASP A 24 33.97 16.14 31.42
CA ASP A 24 33.12 15.04 31.01
C ASP A 24 33.99 13.80 30.80
N LEU A 25 33.78 12.79 31.65
CA LEU A 25 34.48 11.51 31.56
C LEU A 25 33.70 10.59 30.62
N PRO A 26 34.26 10.18 29.47
CA PRO A 26 33.58 9.24 28.59
C PRO A 26 33.48 7.88 29.28
N ILE A 27 32.25 7.42 29.50
CA ILE A 27 31.96 6.11 30.06
C ILE A 27 31.78 5.13 28.89
N ALA A 28 32.61 4.08 28.86
CA ALA A 28 32.45 2.96 27.94
C ALA A 28 31.74 1.81 28.67
N GLU A 29 30.50 1.52 28.29
CA GLU A 29 29.74 0.40 28.84
C GLU A 29 30.02 -0.88 28.05
N TYR A 30 30.34 -1.95 28.77
CA TYR A 30 30.50 -3.28 28.19
C TYR A 30 29.45 -4.21 28.81
N ILE A 31 28.40 -4.49 28.05
CA ILE A 31 27.30 -5.35 28.47
C ILE A 31 27.56 -6.74 27.90
N TYR A 32 27.79 -7.72 28.79
CA TYR A 32 28.01 -9.10 28.38
C TYR A 32 26.79 -9.65 27.64
N GLY A 33 26.98 -10.12 26.40
CA GLY A 33 25.92 -10.64 25.53
C GLY A 33 25.19 -9.58 24.70
N ALA A 34 25.54 -8.30 24.81
CA ALA A 34 25.02 -7.28 23.89
C ALA A 34 25.79 -7.31 22.56
N MET A 35 25.07 -7.11 21.46
CA MET A 35 25.68 -6.92 20.14
C MET A 35 26.48 -5.62 20.12
N SER A 36 27.61 -5.62 19.43
CA SER A 36 28.34 -4.39 19.12
C SER A 36 27.49 -3.49 18.23
N LYS A 37 27.82 -2.19 18.20
CA LYS A 37 27.13 -1.24 17.30
C LYS A 37 27.21 -1.67 15.83
N GLN A 38 28.32 -2.30 15.43
CA GLN A 38 28.50 -2.78 14.08
C GLN A 38 27.59 -3.98 13.79
N GLU A 39 27.61 -5.01 14.64
CA GLU A 39 26.75 -6.18 14.48
C GLU A 39 25.25 -5.79 14.51
N LEU A 40 24.87 -4.80 15.30
CA LEU A 40 23.50 -4.28 15.35
C LEU A 40 23.09 -3.59 14.03
N LEU A 41 23.99 -2.82 13.42
CA LEU A 41 23.74 -2.20 12.12
C LEU A 41 23.62 -3.26 11.01
N GLU A 42 24.50 -4.26 11.01
CA GLU A 42 24.46 -5.37 10.06
C GLU A 42 23.16 -6.17 10.20
N ALA A 43 22.74 -6.47 11.44
CA ALA A 43 21.46 -7.14 11.70
C ALA A 43 20.26 -6.30 11.26
N GLN A 44 20.31 -4.97 11.45
CA GLN A 44 19.26 -4.06 11.01
C GLN A 44 19.16 -4.00 9.48
N GLU A 45 20.28 -3.97 8.77
CA GLU A 45 20.30 -4.01 7.30
C GLU A 45 19.74 -5.34 6.77
N GLN A 46 20.13 -6.46 7.39
CA GLN A 46 19.61 -7.78 7.04
C GLN A 46 18.10 -7.87 7.27
N GLU A 47 17.60 -7.38 8.40
CA GLU A 47 16.16 -7.33 8.70
C GLU A 47 15.40 -6.49 7.65
N GLN A 48 15.94 -5.33 7.27
CA GLN A 48 15.34 -4.50 6.22
C GLN A 48 15.32 -5.19 4.87
N HIS A 49 16.38 -5.92 4.53
CA HIS A 49 16.46 -6.69 3.29
C HIS A 49 15.40 -7.79 3.23
N LEU A 50 15.28 -8.58 4.30
CA LEU A 50 14.29 -9.65 4.42
C LEU A 50 12.87 -9.07 4.38
N ALA A 51 12.60 -8.02 5.16
CA ALA A 51 11.30 -7.35 5.15
C ALA A 51 10.92 -6.76 3.79
N TYR A 52 11.91 -6.32 2.99
CA TYR A 52 11.67 -5.86 1.63
C TYR A 52 11.32 -7.02 0.69
N GLN A 53 12.03 -8.15 0.80
CA GLN A 53 11.76 -9.35 0.00
C GLN A 53 10.36 -9.91 0.29
N ASP A 54 9.97 -9.98 1.57
CA ASP A 54 8.63 -10.44 1.97
C ASP A 54 7.54 -9.57 1.34
N LYS A 55 7.69 -8.24 1.39
CA LYS A 55 6.75 -7.30 0.75
C LYS A 55 6.68 -7.47 -0.75
N LEU A 56 7.81 -7.73 -1.40
CA LEU A 56 7.85 -7.93 -2.86
C LEU A 56 7.11 -9.23 -3.25
N MET A 57 7.33 -10.31 -2.50
CA MET A 57 6.64 -11.58 -2.70
C MET A 57 5.13 -11.43 -2.46
N GLU A 58 4.73 -10.78 -1.37
CA GLU A 58 3.32 -10.51 -1.06
C GLU A 58 2.64 -9.72 -2.19
N ARG A 59 3.25 -8.63 -2.64
CA ARG A 59 2.71 -7.82 -3.77
C ARG A 59 2.59 -8.61 -5.06
N THR A 60 3.57 -9.47 -5.35
CA THR A 60 3.57 -10.30 -6.55
C THR A 60 2.42 -11.31 -6.49
N LYS A 61 2.26 -11.98 -5.36
CA LYS A 61 1.16 -12.90 -5.10
C LYS A 61 -0.20 -12.20 -5.19
N ASP A 62 -0.34 -11.00 -4.63
CA ASP A 62 -1.57 -10.21 -4.71
C ASP A 62 -1.91 -9.85 -6.16
N ARG A 63 -0.91 -9.53 -7.00
CA ARG A 63 -1.15 -9.29 -8.43
C ARG A 63 -1.55 -10.54 -9.20
N LYS A 64 -0.94 -11.68 -8.91
CA LYS A 64 -1.36 -12.97 -9.47
C LYS A 64 -2.81 -13.29 -9.11
N ASN A 65 -3.15 -13.21 -7.82
CA ASN A 65 -4.52 -13.43 -7.33
C ASN A 65 -5.53 -12.45 -7.95
N ALA A 66 -5.15 -11.17 -8.12
CA ALA A 66 -6.00 -10.18 -8.76
C ALA A 66 -6.27 -10.51 -10.23
N LEU A 67 -5.25 -10.99 -10.96
CA LEU A 67 -5.42 -11.45 -12.34
C LEU A 67 -6.32 -12.69 -12.42
N GLU A 68 -6.06 -13.69 -11.57
CA GLU A 68 -6.86 -14.92 -11.49
C GLU A 68 -8.33 -14.61 -11.20
N SER A 69 -8.61 -13.82 -10.15
CA SER A 69 -9.97 -13.40 -9.81
C SER A 69 -10.62 -12.63 -10.95
N TYR A 70 -9.87 -11.75 -11.62
CA TYR A 70 -10.39 -10.98 -12.76
C TYR A 70 -10.78 -11.89 -13.93
N VAL A 71 -9.99 -12.92 -14.24
CA VAL A 71 -10.30 -13.89 -15.28
C VAL A 71 -11.60 -14.64 -14.95
N TYR A 72 -11.73 -15.15 -13.72
CA TYR A 72 -12.94 -15.84 -13.26
C TYR A 72 -14.18 -14.94 -13.29
N ASP A 73 -14.08 -13.73 -12.73
CA ASP A 73 -15.19 -12.78 -12.67
C ASP A 73 -15.64 -12.34 -14.06
N THR A 74 -14.67 -12.05 -14.94
CA THR A 74 -14.97 -11.59 -16.30
C THR A 74 -15.63 -12.69 -17.12
N ARG A 75 -15.18 -13.94 -16.98
CA ARG A 75 -15.82 -15.08 -17.66
C ARG A 75 -17.29 -15.22 -17.25
N ASN A 76 -17.61 -15.04 -15.97
CA ASN A 76 -18.99 -15.07 -15.49
C ASN A 76 -19.82 -13.87 -15.99
N LYS A 77 -19.23 -12.66 -15.98
CA LYS A 77 -19.89 -11.47 -16.52
C LYS A 77 -20.14 -11.58 -18.03
N LEU A 78 -19.25 -12.25 -18.77
CA LEU A 78 -19.35 -12.43 -20.22
C LEU A 78 -20.54 -13.32 -20.60
N SER A 79 -20.79 -14.38 -19.84
CA SER A 79 -21.91 -15.31 -20.08
C SER A 79 -23.25 -14.72 -19.66
N GLU A 80 -23.28 -13.93 -18.58
CA GLU A 80 -24.51 -13.37 -18.01
C GLU A 80 -24.77 -11.94 -18.48
N ARG A 81 -24.00 -10.98 -17.96
CA ARG A 81 -24.30 -9.54 -18.05
C ARG A 81 -23.97 -8.95 -19.41
N TYR A 82 -22.82 -9.31 -20.00
CA TYR A 82 -22.33 -8.70 -21.23
C TYR A 82 -22.95 -9.28 -22.50
N ARG A 83 -23.74 -10.35 -22.39
CA ARG A 83 -24.40 -11.01 -23.53
C ARG A 83 -25.22 -10.05 -24.39
N SER A 84 -25.87 -9.07 -23.77
CA SER A 84 -26.70 -8.05 -24.44
C SER A 84 -25.93 -6.78 -24.86
N PHE A 85 -24.69 -6.63 -24.43
CA PHE A 85 -23.90 -5.39 -24.62
C PHE A 85 -22.64 -5.59 -25.47
N ALA A 86 -22.25 -6.84 -25.74
CA ALA A 86 -21.13 -7.18 -26.62
C ALA A 86 -21.60 -7.99 -27.84
N THR A 87 -20.98 -7.70 -28.98
CA THR A 87 -21.15 -8.49 -30.21
C THR A 87 -20.57 -9.89 -30.06
N ASP A 88 -21.04 -10.84 -30.88
CA ASP A 88 -20.53 -12.21 -30.84
C ASP A 88 -19.01 -12.28 -31.07
N SER A 89 -18.47 -11.42 -31.94
CA SER A 89 -17.03 -11.31 -32.20
C SER A 89 -16.25 -10.81 -30.98
N GLU A 90 -16.72 -9.75 -30.32
CA GLU A 90 -16.05 -9.21 -29.12
C GLU A 90 -16.06 -10.24 -27.99
N ARG A 91 -17.17 -10.98 -27.80
CA ARG A 91 -17.25 -12.01 -26.77
C ARG A 91 -16.32 -13.18 -27.05
N GLU A 92 -16.24 -13.62 -28.31
CA GLU A 92 -15.31 -14.69 -28.69
C GLU A 92 -13.86 -14.25 -28.46
N GLU A 93 -13.49 -13.04 -28.89
CA GLU A 93 -12.15 -12.47 -28.69
C GLU A 93 -11.79 -12.38 -27.20
N ILE A 94 -12.68 -11.85 -26.36
CA ILE A 94 -12.49 -11.78 -24.91
C ILE A 94 -12.36 -13.20 -24.33
N SER A 95 -13.22 -14.15 -24.74
CA SER A 95 -13.19 -15.52 -24.24
C SER A 95 -11.88 -16.24 -24.55
N VAL A 96 -11.36 -16.07 -25.76
CA VAL A 96 -10.06 -16.65 -26.17
C VAL A 96 -8.93 -16.05 -25.35
N ASN A 97 -8.90 -14.72 -25.16
CA ASN A 97 -7.86 -14.07 -24.35
C ASN A 97 -7.92 -14.48 -22.88
N LEU A 98 -9.12 -14.63 -22.31
CA LEU A 98 -9.31 -15.12 -20.94
C LEU A 98 -8.78 -16.56 -20.79
N GLN A 99 -9.11 -17.45 -21.73
CA GLN A 99 -8.64 -18.83 -21.74
C GLN A 99 -7.11 -18.90 -21.85
N GLN A 100 -6.50 -18.14 -22.77
CA GLN A 100 -5.05 -18.08 -22.92
C GLN A 100 -4.35 -17.54 -21.66
N THR A 101 -4.96 -16.58 -20.97
CA THR A 101 -4.41 -16.05 -19.72
C THR A 101 -4.57 -17.04 -18.57
N GLU A 102 -5.67 -17.79 -18.52
CA GLU A 102 -5.89 -18.88 -17.56
C GLU A 102 -4.86 -20.00 -17.77
N GLU A 103 -4.67 -20.47 -19.00
CA GLU A 103 -3.65 -21.48 -19.35
C GLU A 103 -2.24 -21.00 -18.98
N TRP A 104 -1.90 -19.76 -19.33
CA TRP A 104 -0.62 -19.18 -18.96
C TRP A 104 -0.40 -19.14 -17.45
N LEU A 105 -1.43 -18.79 -16.65
CA LEU A 105 -1.34 -18.78 -15.18
C LEU A 105 -1.01 -20.17 -14.58
N TYR A 106 -1.42 -21.26 -15.25
CA TYR A 106 -1.17 -22.63 -14.80
C TYR A 106 0.13 -23.25 -15.34
N GLU A 107 0.71 -22.70 -16.41
CA GLU A 107 1.92 -23.23 -17.05
C GLU A 107 3.17 -22.39 -16.77
N GLU A 108 3.27 -21.21 -17.40
CA GLU A 108 4.46 -20.36 -17.38
C GLU A 108 4.37 -19.24 -16.32
N GLY A 109 3.16 -18.90 -15.89
CA GLY A 109 2.86 -17.77 -15.03
C GLY A 109 2.92 -18.05 -13.53
N ASP A 110 3.52 -19.17 -13.09
CA ASP A 110 3.52 -19.52 -11.66
C ASP A 110 4.42 -18.59 -10.82
N ASP A 111 5.62 -18.28 -11.33
CA ASP A 111 6.67 -17.50 -10.66
C ASP A 111 7.11 -16.28 -11.49
N GLU A 112 6.13 -15.53 -12.01
CA GLU A 112 6.37 -14.36 -12.84
C GLU A 112 6.40 -13.05 -12.05
N THR A 113 6.90 -11.98 -12.68
CA THR A 113 7.05 -10.70 -11.99
C THR A 113 5.72 -9.94 -11.83
N GLU A 114 5.63 -9.09 -10.80
CA GLU A 114 4.48 -8.18 -10.59
C GLU A 114 4.10 -7.41 -11.87
N ALA A 115 5.10 -6.98 -12.64
CA ALA A 115 4.91 -6.22 -13.87
C ALA A 115 4.24 -7.04 -14.97
N VAL A 116 4.58 -8.32 -15.11
CA VAL A 116 4.00 -9.21 -16.12
C VAL A 116 2.52 -9.48 -15.79
N TYR A 117 2.19 -9.77 -14.53
CA TYR A 117 0.79 -9.90 -14.11
C TYR A 117 -0.02 -8.63 -14.35
N CYS A 118 0.57 -7.46 -14.06
CA CYS A 118 -0.08 -6.17 -14.35
C CYS A 118 -0.32 -5.97 -15.84
N SER A 119 0.66 -6.26 -16.69
CA SER A 119 0.53 -6.11 -18.15
C SER A 119 -0.60 -6.99 -18.70
N LYS A 120 -0.65 -8.28 -18.30
CA LYS A 120 -1.71 -9.21 -18.69
C LYS A 120 -3.09 -8.72 -18.23
N LEU A 121 -3.19 -8.20 -17.01
CA LEU A 121 -4.44 -7.63 -16.50
C LEU A 121 -4.87 -6.40 -17.32
N GLU A 122 -3.95 -5.52 -17.68
CA GLU A 122 -4.24 -4.34 -18.51
C GLU A 122 -4.65 -4.71 -19.93
N GLU A 123 -4.03 -5.73 -20.53
CA GLU A 123 -4.42 -6.28 -21.83
C GLU A 123 -5.87 -6.77 -21.82
N LEU A 124 -6.25 -7.57 -20.82
CA LEU A 124 -7.62 -8.04 -20.66
C LEU A 124 -8.60 -6.89 -20.42
N LYS A 125 -8.23 -5.91 -19.58
CA LYS A 125 -9.08 -4.73 -19.32
C LYS A 125 -9.34 -3.91 -20.58
N LYS A 126 -8.35 -3.70 -21.44
CA LYS A 126 -8.54 -2.97 -22.70
C LYS A 126 -9.62 -3.60 -23.59
N LEU A 127 -9.75 -4.92 -23.58
CA LEU A 127 -10.78 -5.64 -24.33
C LEU A 127 -12.15 -5.60 -23.64
N VAL A 128 -12.18 -5.67 -22.30
CA VAL A 128 -13.41 -5.80 -21.52
C VAL A 128 -14.04 -4.45 -21.18
N ASP A 129 -13.23 -3.42 -20.89
CA ASP A 129 -13.67 -2.10 -20.45
C ASP A 129 -14.69 -1.45 -21.40
N PRO A 130 -14.56 -1.51 -22.74
CA PRO A 130 -15.58 -0.97 -23.64
C PRO A 130 -16.96 -1.64 -23.46
N THR A 131 -16.98 -2.93 -23.16
CA THR A 131 -18.21 -3.69 -22.91
C THR A 131 -18.78 -3.39 -21.53
N GLU A 132 -17.91 -3.33 -20.52
CA GLU A 132 -18.30 -2.99 -19.16
C GLU A 132 -18.87 -1.57 -19.07
N ASN A 133 -18.26 -0.60 -19.77
CA ASN A 133 -18.74 0.77 -19.83
C ASN A 133 -20.11 0.86 -20.50
N ARG A 134 -20.33 0.16 -21.62
CA ARG A 134 -21.66 0.07 -22.26
C ARG A 134 -22.73 -0.46 -21.30
N CYS A 135 -22.39 -1.49 -20.53
CA CYS A 135 -23.29 -2.08 -19.54
C CYS A 135 -23.61 -1.11 -18.40
N LYS A 136 -22.59 -0.44 -17.84
CA LYS A 136 -22.76 0.58 -16.79
C LYS A 136 -23.59 1.77 -17.26
N ASP A 137 -23.36 2.25 -18.47
CA ASP A 137 -24.11 3.37 -19.05
C ASP A 137 -25.60 3.04 -19.16
N ASP A 138 -25.94 1.80 -19.52
CA ASP A 138 -27.34 1.36 -19.59
C ASP A 138 -27.98 1.28 -18.20
N GLU A 139 -27.26 0.74 -17.21
CA GLU A 139 -27.70 0.72 -15.80
C GLU A 139 -27.96 2.14 -15.27
N VAL A 140 -27.06 3.08 -15.54
CA VAL A 140 -27.21 4.49 -15.14
C VAL A 140 -28.39 5.15 -15.85
N LYS A 141 -28.59 4.87 -17.15
CA LYS A 141 -29.74 5.40 -17.90
C LYS A 141 -31.06 4.85 -17.38
N ALA A 142 -31.13 3.55 -17.08
CA ALA A 142 -32.32 2.92 -16.50
C ALA A 142 -32.66 3.54 -15.14
N GLU A 143 -31.65 3.77 -14.31
CA GLU A 143 -31.80 4.41 -13.00
C GLU A 143 -32.33 5.84 -13.14
N ALA A 144 -31.69 6.68 -13.94
CA ALA A 144 -32.12 8.07 -14.17
C ALA A 144 -33.55 8.15 -14.73
N THR A 145 -33.92 7.22 -15.62
CA THR A 145 -35.28 7.12 -16.16
C THR A 145 -36.28 6.78 -15.06
N ARG A 146 -35.95 5.82 -14.18
CA ARG A 146 -36.80 5.42 -13.05
C ARG A 146 -37.01 6.57 -12.07
N GLU A 147 -35.94 7.29 -11.73
CA GLU A 147 -36.01 8.46 -10.86
C GLU A 147 -36.87 9.57 -11.46
N LEU A 148 -36.68 9.88 -12.75
CA LEU A 148 -37.48 10.88 -13.46
C LEU A 148 -38.97 10.50 -13.47
N LEU A 149 -39.29 9.23 -13.78
CA LEU A 149 -40.67 8.74 -13.77
C LEU A 149 -41.30 8.83 -12.38
N LYS A 150 -40.54 8.51 -11.33
CA LYS A 150 -40.99 8.65 -9.95
C LYS A 150 -41.34 10.11 -9.64
N CYS A 151 -40.45 11.06 -9.96
CA CYS A 151 -40.69 12.49 -9.75
C CYS A 151 -41.97 12.95 -10.49
N ILE A 152 -42.17 12.53 -11.74
CA ILE A 152 -43.37 12.86 -12.52
C ILE A 152 -44.64 12.35 -11.82
N VAL A 153 -44.62 11.11 -11.34
CA VAL A 153 -45.77 10.52 -10.62
C VAL A 153 -46.04 11.27 -9.33
N ASP A 154 -45.01 11.57 -8.54
CA ASP A 154 -45.13 12.28 -7.26
C ASP A 154 -45.73 13.69 -7.48
N HIS A 155 -45.22 14.43 -8.47
CA HIS A 155 -45.77 15.74 -8.83
C HIS A 155 -47.22 15.66 -9.32
N ARG A 156 -47.56 14.64 -10.12
CA ARG A 156 -48.93 14.43 -10.59
C ARG A 156 -49.89 14.12 -9.45
N MET A 157 -49.45 13.35 -8.46
CA MET A 157 -50.26 13.04 -7.27
C MET A 157 -50.47 14.28 -6.41
N ALA A 158 -49.44 15.09 -6.18
CA ALA A 158 -49.54 16.35 -5.46
C ALA A 158 -50.46 17.38 -6.15
N ALA A 159 -50.42 17.47 -7.48
CA ALA A 159 -51.32 18.37 -8.22
C ALA A 159 -52.81 17.95 -8.11
N LYS A 160 -53.08 16.64 -8.11
CA LYS A 160 -54.44 16.12 -7.96
C LYS A 160 -55.02 16.37 -6.56
N SER A 161 -54.21 16.23 -5.51
CA SER A 161 -54.67 16.50 -4.14
C SER A 161 -54.99 17.99 -3.91
N LEU A 162 -54.27 18.90 -4.58
CA LEU A 162 -54.57 20.34 -4.55
C LEU A 162 -55.88 20.71 -5.26
N SER A 163 -56.27 19.97 -6.31
CA SER A 163 -57.52 20.23 -7.06
C SER A 163 -58.78 19.66 -6.40
N THR A 164 -58.63 18.92 -5.29
CA THR A 164 -59.73 18.25 -4.58
C THR A 164 -60.02 18.85 -3.19
N SER A 165 -59.39 19.98 -2.84
CA SER A 165 -59.80 20.91 -1.76
C SER A 165 -60.43 22.17 -2.35
#